data_AF-A0A0C1R515-F1
#
_entry.id   AF-A0A0C1R515-F1
#
_cell.length_a   1.000
_cell.length_b   1.000
_cell.length_c   1.000
_cell.angle_alpha   90.00
_cell.angle_beta   90.00
_cell.angle_gamma   90.00
#
_symmetry.space_group_name_H-M   'P 1'
#
loop_
_entity.id
_entity.type
_entity.pdbx_description
1 polymer ?
#
loop_
_entity_poly.entity_id
_entity_poly.type
_entity_poly.pdbx_seq_one_letter_code
_entity_poly.pdbx_strand_id
1 'polypeptide(L)' 'MQKHGVSLAEAARRLGMSQSALYVAVQKGQIPTLRRGGRTVVLPGSLTDYQVRQRPTDPYRL' A
#
# COMPACT_ATOMS: atom_id res chain seq x y z
N MET A 1 -18.53 -0.11 -8.81
CA MET A 1 -17.33 -0.95 -8.59
C MET A 1 -17.14 -1.14 -7.10
N GLN A 2 -17.19 -2.37 -6.62
CA GLN A 2 -17.08 -2.64 -5.18
C GLN A 2 -15.65 -2.30 -4.73
N LYS A 3 -15.49 -1.23 -3.94
CA LYS A 3 -14.19 -0.83 -3.36
C LYS A 3 -13.85 -1.80 -2.22
N HIS A 4 -13.56 -3.05 -2.56
CA HIS A 4 -13.08 -4.04 -1.60
C HIS A 4 -11.65 -3.67 -1.24
N GLY A 5 -11.43 -3.29 0.02
CA GLY A 5 -10.09 -3.10 0.55
C GLY A 5 -9.31 -4.42 0.49
N VAL A 6 -8.06 -4.36 0.08
CA VAL A 6 -7.17 -5.52 0.00
C VAL A 6 -6.46 -5.74 1.34
N SER A 7 -6.09 -6.98 1.65
CA SER A 7 -5.30 -7.26 2.85
C SER A 7 -3.90 -6.63 2.73
N LEU A 8 -3.23 -6.41 3.88
CA LEU A 8 -1.84 -5.95 3.90
C LEU A 8 -0.92 -6.89 3.09
N ALA A 9 -1.14 -8.20 3.19
CA ALA A 9 -0.38 -9.19 2.44
C ALA A 9 -0.49 -9.00 0.92
N GLU A 10 -1.69 -8.72 0.44
CA GLU A 10 -1.94 -8.54 -0.98
C GLU A 10 -1.50 -7.16 -1.47
N ALA A 11 -1.66 -6.13 -0.64
CA ALA A 11 -1.09 -4.81 -0.87
C ALA A 11 0.44 -4.87 -1.07
N ALA A 12 1.14 -5.59 -0.20
CA ALA A 12 2.59 -5.76 -0.28
C ALA A 12 3.01 -6.44 -1.59
N ARG A 13 2.29 -7.50 -2.00
CA ARG A 13 2.52 -8.18 -3.29
C ARG A 13 2.30 -7.25 -4.48
N ARG A 14 1.23 -6.45 -4.49
CA ARG A 14 0.93 -5.50 -5.57
C ARG A 14 1.98 -4.40 -5.70
N LEU A 15 2.53 -3.95 -4.57
CA LEU A 15 3.59 -2.94 -4.52
C LEU A 15 4.99 -3.53 -4.73
N GLY A 16 5.13 -4.85 -4.88
CA GLY A 16 6.43 -5.50 -5.03
C GLY A 16 7.34 -5.38 -3.81
N MET A 17 6.76 -5.21 -2.62
CA MET A 17 7.50 -4.99 -1.37
C MET A 17 7.21 -6.06 -0.32
N SER A 18 8.12 -6.16 0.66
CA SER A 18 7.94 -7.06 1.80
C SER A 18 6.78 -6.61 2.68
N GLN A 19 6.05 -7.56 3.27
CA GLN A 19 4.98 -7.26 4.22
C GLN A 19 5.47 -6.41 5.40
N SER A 20 6.69 -6.65 5.89
CA SER A 20 7.30 -5.87 6.97
C SER A 20 7.48 -4.40 6.59
N ALA A 21 7.94 -4.13 5.36
CA ALA A 21 8.12 -2.77 4.85
C ALA A 21 6.77 -2.05 4.73
N LEU A 22 5.75 -2.75 4.21
CA LEU A 22 4.39 -2.22 4.16
C LEU A 22 3.81 -1.97 5.56
N TYR A 23 4.07 -2.87 6.52
CA TYR A 23 3.62 -2.70 7.90
C TYR A 23 4.25 -1.47 8.55
N VAL A 24 5.54 -1.25 8.34
CA VAL A 24 6.25 -0.05 8.81
C VAL A 24 5.66 1.21 8.16
N ALA A 25 5.39 1.20 6.86
CA ALA A 25 4.78 2.33 6.16
C ALA A 25 3.38 2.66 6.71
N VAL A 26 2.57 1.64 6.99
CA VAL A 26 1.26 1.79 7.62
C VAL A 26 1.39 2.34 9.04
N GLN A 27 2.31 1.80 9.85
CA GLN A 27 2.56 2.26 11.22
C GLN A 27 3.07 3.70 11.26
N LYS A 28 3.85 4.11 10.26
CA LYS A 28 4.30 5.49 10.05
C LYS A 28 3.20 6.41 9.50
N GLY A 29 2.01 5.90 9.19
CA GLY A 29 0.90 6.67 8.61
C GLY A 29 1.07 7.03 7.13
N GLN A 30 2.04 6.43 6.44
CA GLN A 30 2.32 6.71 5.03
C GLN A 30 1.31 6.03 4.09
N ILE A 31 0.69 4.94 4.54
CA ILE A 31 -0.36 4.23 3.81
C ILE A 31 -1.64 4.27 4.65
N PRO A 32 -2.68 5.00 4.22
CA PRO A 32 -3.97 4.97 4.87
C PRO A 32 -4.57 3.56 4.87
N THR A 33 -4.98 3.09 6.05
CA THR A 33 -5.65 1.79 6.22
C THR A 33 -6.97 1.96 6.95
N LEU A 34 -7.90 1.05 6.67
CA LEU A 34 -9.19 0.98 7.33
C LEU A 34 -9.27 -0.32 8.10
N ARG A 35 -9.86 -0.27 9.30
CA ARG A 35 -10.25 -1.50 10.00
C ARG A 35 -11.69 -1.85 9.65
N ARG A 36 -11.90 -3.05 9.10
CA ARG A 36 -13.23 -3.57 8.76
C ARG A 36 -13.38 -4.95 9.39
N GLY A 37 -14.33 -5.09 10.33
CA GLY A 37 -14.58 -6.36 11.03
C GLY A 37 -13.35 -6.93 11.76
N GLY A 38 -12.54 -6.08 12.39
CA GLY A 38 -11.32 -6.49 13.12
C GLY A 38 -10.08 -6.73 12.23
N ARG A 39 -10.20 -6.61 10.90
CA ARG A 39 -9.06 -6.76 9.98
C ARG A 39 -8.62 -5.41 9.42
N THR A 40 -7.31 -5.18 9.35
CA THR A 40 -6.73 -4.03 8.66
C THR A 40 -6.73 -4.29 7.16
N VAL A 41 -7.41 -3.42 6.41
CA VAL A 41 -7.48 -3.46 4.95
C VAL A 41 -6.95 -2.16 4.37
N VAL A 42 -6.27 -2.25 3.24
CA VAL A 42 -5.76 -1.11 2.48
C VAL A 42 -6.70 -0.83 1.32
N LEU A 43 -7.09 0.42 1.14
CA LEU A 43 -7.88 0.79 -0.03
C LEU A 43 -7.00 0.81 -1.28
N PRO A 44 -7.53 0.40 -2.45
CA PRO A 44 -6.80 0.48 -3.71
C PRO A 44 -6.26 1.89 -4.01
N GLY A 45 -7.06 2.93 -3.75
CA GLY A 45 -6.64 4.32 -3.96
C GLY A 45 -5.45 4.75 -3.09
N SER A 46 -5.35 4.21 -1.87
CA SER A 46 -4.23 4.47 -0.96
C SER A 46 -2.94 3.80 -1.43
N LEU A 47 -3.03 2.63 -2.07
CA LEU A 47 -1.87 1.98 -2.69
C LEU A 47 -1.36 2.77 -3.88
N THR A 48 -2.26 3.24 -4.74
CA THR A 48 -1.88 4.05 -5.90
C THR A 48 -1.20 5.35 -5.48
N ASP A 49 -1.78 6.07 -4.51
CA ASP A 49 -1.19 7.32 -3.99
C ASP A 49 0.20 7.07 -3.41
N TYR A 50 0.35 6.02 -2.61
CA TYR A 50 1.64 5.63 -2.05
C TYR A 50 2.66 5.23 -3.11
N GLN A 51 2.25 4.49 -4.15
CA GLN A 51 3.12 4.10 -5.26
C GLN A 51 3.60 5.31 -6.07
N VAL A 52 2.74 6.31 -6.28
CA VAL A 52 3.12 7.56 -6.94
C VAL A 52 4.12 8.34 -6.10
N ARG A 53 3.92 8.42 -4.78
CA ARG A 53 4.88 9.06 -3.86
C ARG A 53 6.21 8.30 -3.76
N GLN A 54 6.15 6.97 -3.84
CA GLN A 54 7.32 6.11 -3.71
C GLN A 54 8.13 5.99 -4.98
N ARG A 55 7.54 6.18 -6.17
CA ARG A 55 8.30 6.21 -7.41
C ARG A 55 9.31 7.35 -7.28
N PRO A 56 10.60 7.07 -7.08
CA PRO A 56 11.57 8.05 -7.49
C PRO A 56 11.31 8.17 -8.99
N THR A 57 11.19 9.38 -9.51
CA THR A 57 11.57 9.58 -10.90
C THR A 57 12.90 8.86 -11.02
N ASP A 58 12.95 7.75 -11.75
CA ASP A 58 14.16 7.01 -12.02
C ASP A 58 14.73 7.67 -13.27
N PRO A 59 15.64 8.66 -13.17
CA PRO A 59 16.25 9.27 -14.35
C PRO A 59 17.25 8.34 -15.05
N TYR A 60 17.41 7.09 -14.59
CA TYR A 60 18.41 6.14 -15.07
C TYR A 60 17.81 4.88 -15.72
N ARG A 61 16.65 5.01 -16.37
CA ARG A 61 16.17 4.00 -17.32
C ARG A 61 16.83 4.23 -18.68
N LEU A 62 18.07 3.74 -18.81
CA LEU A 62 18.81 3.56 -20.08
C LEU A 62 18.65 2.11 -20.55
#